data_AF-A0A946IHH7-F1
#
_entry.id   AF-A0A946IHH7-F1
#
_cell.length_a   1.000
_cell.length_b   1.000
_cell.length_c   1.000
_cell.angle_alpha   90.00
_cell.angle_beta   90.00
_cell.angle_gamma   90.00
#
_symmetry.space_group_name_H-M   'P 1'
#
loop_
_entity.id
_entity.type
_entity.pdbx_description
1 polymer ?
#
loop_
_entity_poly.entity_id
_entity_poly.type
_entity_poly.pdbx_seq_one_letter_code
_entity_poly.pdbx_strand_id
1 'polypeptide(L)'
;MAHKLKAHFLALSLGLLLTGCGEVTEEALQANTSEESAGDLITYFETADPKLKQLAKIASDALDKANFPLAIQSINQLKANGAQLTVDQFMVVSEAGVNVQSAMIEAAENGDKKAQQLLNLQSAGRRN
;
A
#
# COMPACT_ATOMS: atom_id res chain seq x y z
N MET A 1 -72.68 3.37 6.46
CA MET A 1 -72.25 2.32 5.51
C MET A 1 -70.98 2.78 4.84
N ALA A 2 -69.95 1.93 4.83
CA ALA A 2 -68.54 2.30 4.76
C ALA A 2 -68.07 2.90 3.42
N HIS A 3 -67.17 3.89 3.53
CA HIS A 3 -66.48 4.54 2.43
C HIS A 3 -65.52 3.59 1.70
N LYS A 4 -65.54 3.64 0.36
CA LYS A 4 -64.61 2.92 -0.52
C LYS A 4 -63.19 3.48 -0.36
N LEU A 5 -62.28 2.67 0.21
CA LEU A 5 -60.86 2.98 0.26
C LEU A 5 -60.17 2.44 -1.02
N LYS A 6 -59.79 3.34 -1.93
CA LYS A 6 -58.93 3.02 -3.09
C LYS A 6 -57.50 2.83 -2.60
N ALA A 7 -57.08 1.57 -2.44
CA ALA A 7 -55.71 1.21 -2.18
C ALA A 7 -54.84 1.57 -3.40
N HIS A 8 -54.02 2.61 -3.26
CA HIS A 8 -52.98 2.92 -4.23
C HIS A 8 -51.78 2.01 -3.91
N PHE A 9 -51.60 0.98 -4.74
CA PHE A 9 -50.38 0.19 -4.80
C PHE A 9 -49.23 1.10 -5.25
N LEU A 10 -48.38 1.52 -4.32
CA LEU A 10 -47.10 2.16 -4.61
C LEU A 10 -46.00 1.13 -4.29
N ALA A 11 -45.78 0.24 -5.26
CA ALA A 11 -44.63 -0.67 -5.25
C ALA A 11 -43.39 0.13 -5.68
N LEU A 12 -42.70 0.72 -4.70
CA LEU A 12 -41.39 1.32 -4.91
C LEU A 12 -40.32 0.23 -4.73
N SER A 13 -40.15 -0.61 -5.76
CA SER A 13 -39.00 -1.51 -5.84
C SER A 13 -37.75 -0.69 -6.17
N LEU A 14 -37.08 -0.18 -5.15
CA LEU A 14 -35.75 0.41 -5.27
C LEU A 14 -34.75 -0.74 -5.42
N GLY A 15 -34.64 -1.25 -6.64
CA GLY A 15 -33.57 -2.15 -7.06
C GLY A 15 -32.25 -1.39 -7.07
N LEU A 16 -31.58 -1.36 -5.92
CA LEU A 16 -30.19 -0.93 -5.83
C LEU A 16 -29.32 -2.10 -6.30
N LEU A 17 -29.16 -2.20 -7.62
CA LEU A 17 -28.15 -3.04 -8.26
C LEU A 17 -26.77 -2.48 -7.93
N LEU A 18 -26.23 -2.87 -6.78
CA LEU A 18 -24.80 -2.78 -6.49
C LEU A 18 -24.10 -3.90 -7.25
N THR A 19 -23.94 -3.71 -8.57
CA THR A 19 -23.04 -4.51 -9.40
C THR A 19 -21.98 -3.59 -10.01
N GLY A 20 -21.06 -3.11 -9.19
CA GLY A 20 -19.66 -2.94 -9.61
C GLY A 20 -18.92 -4.08 -8.92
N CYS A 21 -18.60 -5.20 -9.56
CA CYS A 21 -17.77 -5.37 -10.76
C CYS A 21 -16.42 -4.68 -10.58
N GLY A 22 -15.55 -5.43 -9.91
CA GLY A 22 -14.24 -5.05 -9.41
C GLY A 22 -13.88 -6.05 -8.32
N GLU A 23 -13.87 -7.33 -8.68
CA GLU A 23 -13.20 -8.36 -7.88
C GLU A 23 -11.71 -8.05 -7.97
N VAL A 24 -11.25 -7.10 -7.16
CA VAL A 24 -9.85 -7.06 -6.75
C VAL A 24 -9.81 -8.07 -5.63
N THR A 25 -9.54 -9.31 -6.01
CA THR A 25 -9.28 -10.41 -5.11
C THR A 25 -8.25 -9.98 -4.06
N GLU A 26 -8.37 -10.52 -2.85
CA GLU A 26 -7.46 -10.34 -1.70
C GLU A 26 -5.98 -10.71 -2.01
N GLU A 27 -5.65 -11.02 -3.26
CA GLU A 27 -4.33 -11.42 -3.77
C GLU A 27 -3.39 -10.23 -3.98
N ALA A 28 -3.91 -9.01 -4.11
CA ALA A 28 -3.10 -7.84 -4.41
C ALA A 28 -2.48 -7.16 -3.15
N LEU A 29 -2.51 -7.83 -2.00
CA LEU A 29 -1.93 -7.37 -0.73
C LEU A 29 -1.01 -8.45 -0.11
N GLN A 30 -0.27 -9.15 -0.97
CA GLN A 30 0.65 -10.21 -0.54
C GLN A 30 1.99 -10.09 -1.24
N ALA A 31 2.54 -8.89 -1.34
CA ALA A 31 3.91 -8.76 -1.79
C ALA A 31 4.82 -9.52 -0.82
N ASN A 32 5.53 -10.52 -1.31
CA ASN A 32 6.50 -11.30 -0.54
C ASN A 32 7.94 -10.87 -0.85
N THR A 33 8.13 -10.07 -1.89
CA THR A 33 9.43 -9.61 -2.34
C THR A 33 9.48 -8.08 -2.50
N SER A 34 10.71 -7.55 -2.54
CA SER A 34 10.91 -6.11 -2.81
C SER A 34 10.49 -5.70 -4.22
N GLU A 35 10.59 -6.60 -5.20
CA GLU A 35 10.16 -6.39 -6.59
C GLU A 35 8.63 -6.33 -6.70
N GLU A 36 7.92 -7.27 -6.07
CA GLU A 36 6.45 -7.23 -6.00
C GLU A 36 5.98 -5.94 -5.31
N SER A 37 6.61 -5.57 -4.19
CA SER A 37 6.30 -4.31 -3.51
C SER A 37 6.57 -3.07 -4.37
N ALA A 38 7.60 -3.08 -5.21
CA ALA A 38 7.84 -1.99 -6.15
C ALA A 38 6.72 -1.87 -7.19
N GLY A 39 6.21 -3.00 -7.69
CA GLY A 39 5.05 -3.05 -8.57
C GLY A 39 3.77 -2.53 -7.89
N ASP A 40 3.48 -3.01 -6.68
CA ASP A 40 2.28 -2.63 -5.94
C ASP A 40 2.25 -1.15 -5.60
N LEU A 41 3.40 -0.55 -5.25
CA LEU A 41 3.51 0.89 -5.04
C LEU A 41 3.11 1.71 -6.27
N ILE A 42 3.37 1.22 -7.49
CA ILE A 42 2.93 1.89 -8.72
C ILE A 42 1.44 1.71 -8.92
N THR A 43 0.95 0.47 -8.81
CA THR A 43 -0.44 0.11 -9.08
C THR A 43 -1.40 0.83 -8.13
N TYR A 44 -1.17 0.74 -6.82
CA TYR A 44 -2.11 1.26 -5.82
C TYR A 44 -2.09 2.78 -5.64
N PHE A 45 -1.04 3.44 -6.14
CA PHE A 45 -0.94 4.90 -6.13
C PHE A 45 -1.20 5.54 -7.49
N GLU A 46 -1.60 4.76 -8.51
CA GLU A 46 -1.80 5.28 -9.87
C GLU A 46 -2.77 6.46 -9.92
N THR A 47 -3.82 6.43 -9.10
CA THR A 47 -4.88 7.44 -9.03
C THR A 47 -4.83 8.29 -7.76
N ALA A 48 -3.78 8.15 -6.95
CA ALA A 48 -3.59 8.91 -5.72
C ALA A 48 -3.32 10.41 -5.98
N ASP A 49 -3.35 11.22 -4.91
CA ASP A 49 -2.86 12.61 -4.98
C ASP A 49 -1.49 12.67 -5.65
N PRO A 50 -1.22 13.65 -6.55
CA PRO A 50 0.02 13.71 -7.31
C PRO A 50 1.30 13.63 -6.48
N LYS A 51 1.31 14.19 -5.25
CA LYS A 51 2.48 14.12 -4.38
C LYS A 51 2.67 12.72 -3.82
N LEU A 52 1.58 12.05 -3.43
CA LEU A 52 1.63 10.68 -2.93
C LEU A 52 2.01 9.70 -4.05
N LYS A 53 1.45 9.88 -5.26
CA LYS A 53 1.84 9.11 -6.45
C LYS A 53 3.33 9.26 -6.77
N GLN A 54 3.84 10.49 -6.74
CA GLN A 54 5.26 10.74 -6.97
C GLN A 54 6.13 10.06 -5.90
N LEU A 55 5.71 10.14 -4.64
CA LEU A 55 6.45 9.54 -3.54
C LEU A 55 6.46 8.01 -3.60
N ALA A 56 5.33 7.39 -3.94
CA ALA A 56 5.24 5.95 -4.19
C ALA A 56 6.11 5.51 -5.38
N LYS A 57 6.15 6.30 -6.45
CA LYS A 57 7.07 6.05 -7.57
C LYS A 57 8.54 6.12 -7.14
N ILE A 58 8.91 7.10 -6.32
CA ILE A 58 10.30 7.20 -5.81
C ILE A 58 10.65 5.98 -4.95
N ALA A 59 9.73 5.53 -4.09
CA ALA A 59 9.93 4.33 -3.28
C ALA A 59 10.10 3.08 -4.17
N SER A 60 9.23 2.90 -5.17
CA SER A 60 9.30 1.83 -6.16
C SER A 60 10.64 1.83 -6.91
N ASP A 61 11.01 2.94 -7.56
CA ASP A 61 12.27 3.07 -8.29
C ASP A 61 13.51 2.81 -7.40
N ALA A 62 13.41 3.12 -6.11
CA ALA A 62 14.49 2.89 -5.15
C ALA A 62 14.59 1.42 -4.73
N LEU A 63 13.46 0.73 -4.56
CA LEU A 63 13.40 -0.71 -4.29
C LEU A 63 14.01 -1.50 -5.44
N ASP A 64 13.60 -1.23 -6.68
CA ASP A 64 14.13 -1.88 -7.89
C ASP A 64 15.66 -1.74 -8.02
N LYS A 65 16.21 -0.64 -7.52
CA LYS A 65 17.65 -0.34 -7.58
C LYS A 65 18.41 -0.75 -6.31
N ALA A 66 17.77 -1.44 -5.37
CA ALA A 66 18.30 -1.75 -4.05
C ALA A 66 18.88 -0.51 -3.32
N ASN A 67 18.33 0.68 -3.57
CA ASN A 67 18.70 1.90 -2.87
C ASN A 67 17.96 1.99 -1.53
N PHE A 68 18.34 1.13 -0.59
CA PHE A 68 17.66 0.97 0.70
C PHE A 68 17.45 2.27 1.47
N PRO A 69 18.43 3.21 1.58
CA PRO A 69 18.21 4.47 2.28
C PRO A 69 17.05 5.29 1.69
N LEU A 70 17.01 5.43 0.36
CA LEU A 70 15.96 6.19 -0.30
C LEU A 70 14.61 5.47 -0.19
N ALA A 71 14.58 4.15 -0.40
CA ALA A 71 13.37 3.35 -0.26
C ALA A 71 12.77 3.48 1.15
N ILE A 72 13.57 3.29 2.20
CA ILE A 72 13.12 3.42 3.60
C ILE A 72 12.62 4.85 3.87
N GLN A 73 13.34 5.88 3.42
CA GLN A 73 12.93 7.26 3.61
C GLN A 73 11.57 7.54 2.95
N SER A 74 11.41 7.17 1.68
CA SER A 74 10.18 7.43 0.93
C SER A 74 8.99 6.64 1.48
N ILE A 75 9.19 5.38 1.88
CA ILE A 75 8.18 4.57 2.57
C ILE A 75 7.76 5.23 3.90
N ASN A 76 8.73 5.71 4.70
CA ASN A 76 8.41 6.39 5.96
C ASN A 76 7.65 7.71 5.74
N GLN A 77 7.95 8.44 4.65
CA GLN A 77 7.19 9.62 4.27
C GLN A 77 5.75 9.26 3.86
N LEU A 78 5.53 8.15 3.16
CA LEU A 78 4.18 7.66 2.86
C LEU A 78 3.43 7.32 4.15
N LYS A 79 4.06 6.58 5.08
CA LYS A 79 3.49 6.27 6.40
C LYS A 79 3.13 7.52 7.20
N ALA A 80 3.98 8.56 7.15
CA ALA A 80 3.70 9.83 7.80
C ALA A 80 2.48 10.58 7.21
N ASN A 81 2.12 10.29 5.95
CA ASN A 81 0.91 10.78 5.30
C ASN A 81 -0.29 9.83 5.48
N GLY A 82 -0.24 8.87 6.42
CA GLY A 82 -1.24 7.81 6.59
C GLY A 82 -2.70 8.28 6.66
N ALA A 83 -2.98 9.47 7.18
CA ALA A 83 -4.33 10.05 7.20
C ALA A 83 -4.91 10.36 5.80
N GLN A 84 -4.06 10.45 4.78
CA GLN A 84 -4.42 10.69 3.37
C GLN A 84 -4.43 9.39 2.54
N LEU A 85 -4.06 8.25 3.13
CA LEU A 85 -4.00 6.98 2.43
C LEU A 85 -5.32 6.23 2.56
N THR A 86 -5.70 5.49 1.51
CA THR A 86 -6.70 4.44 1.65
C THR A 86 -6.13 3.28 2.49
N VAL A 87 -7.01 2.38 2.93
CA VAL A 87 -6.59 1.19 3.69
C VAL A 87 -5.61 0.35 2.86
N ASP A 88 -5.91 0.12 1.57
CA ASP A 88 -5.04 -0.65 0.67
C ASP A 88 -3.68 0.01 0.46
N GLN A 89 -3.65 1.33 0.23
CA GLN A 89 -2.41 2.08 0.12
C GLN A 89 -1.57 2.00 1.39
N PHE A 90 -2.21 2.07 2.56
CA PHE A 90 -1.51 1.91 3.84
C PHE A 90 -0.93 0.50 4.02
N MET A 91 -1.65 -0.54 3.59
CA MET A 91 -1.18 -1.93 3.64
C MET A 91 0.00 -2.14 2.70
N VAL A 92 -0.09 -1.71 1.43
CA VAL A 92 1.02 -1.76 0.45
C VAL A 92 2.26 -1.06 0.98
N VAL A 93 2.11 0.13 1.57
CA VAL A 93 3.24 0.87 2.18
C VAL A 93 3.83 0.14 3.38
N SER A 94 3.00 -0.58 4.14
CA SER A 94 3.45 -1.37 5.29
C SER A 94 4.23 -2.61 4.85
N GLU A 95 3.72 -3.35 3.88
CA GLU A 95 4.36 -4.51 3.24
C GLU A 95 5.67 -4.13 2.56
N ALA A 96 5.68 -3.08 1.75
CA ALA A 96 6.91 -2.56 1.15
C ALA A 96 7.98 -2.23 2.21
N GLY A 97 7.55 -1.73 3.38
CA GLY A 97 8.43 -1.48 4.52
C GLY A 97 8.99 -2.75 5.17
N VAL A 98 8.27 -3.87 5.13
CA VAL A 98 8.79 -5.18 5.58
C VAL A 98 9.73 -5.75 4.53
N ASN A 99 9.33 -5.73 3.26
CA ASN A 99 10.09 -6.35 2.18
C ASN A 99 11.40 -5.62 1.88
N VAL A 100 11.46 -4.29 2.05
CA VAL A 100 12.74 -3.55 1.99
C VAL A 100 13.70 -3.99 3.10
N GLN A 101 13.17 -4.30 4.29
CA GLN A 101 13.98 -4.76 5.41
C GLN A 101 14.51 -6.18 5.14
N SER A 102 13.66 -7.08 4.63
CA SER A 102 14.06 -8.43 4.21
C SER A 102 15.14 -8.40 3.12
N ALA A 103 14.93 -7.61 2.05
CA ALA A 103 15.89 -7.48 0.96
C ALA A 103 17.23 -6.88 1.42
N MET A 104 17.20 -5.92 2.36
CA MET A 104 18.42 -5.36 2.94
C MET A 104 19.18 -6.38 3.81
N ILE A 105 18.47 -7.23 4.56
CA ILE A 105 19.08 -8.32 5.33
C ILE A 105 19.74 -9.32 4.38
N GLU A 106 19.03 -9.77 3.35
CA GLU A 106 19.56 -10.70 2.36
C GLU A 106 20.79 -10.12 1.64
N ALA A 107 20.75 -8.86 1.23
CA ALA A 107 21.90 -8.18 0.64
C ALA A 107 23.10 -8.15 1.60
N ALA A 108 22.86 -7.88 2.88
CA ALA A 108 23.90 -7.88 3.90
C ALA A 108 24.50 -9.27 4.15
N GLU A 109 23.67 -10.32 4.17
CA GLU A 109 24.09 -11.72 4.28
C GLU A 109 24.93 -12.15 3.06
N ASN A 110 24.57 -11.66 1.87
CA ASN A 110 25.32 -11.86 0.63
C ASN A 110 26.59 -10.98 0.52
N GLY A 111 26.89 -10.18 1.55
CA GLY A 111 28.16 -9.46 1.67
C GLY A 111 28.12 -7.98 1.28
N ASP A 112 26.95 -7.39 1.01
CA ASP A 112 26.82 -5.96 0.75
C ASP A 112 27.22 -5.14 1.99
N LYS A 113 28.34 -4.44 1.88
CA LYS A 113 28.90 -3.63 2.98
C LYS A 113 28.04 -2.44 3.36
N LYS A 114 27.31 -1.85 2.42
CA LYS A 114 26.42 -0.72 2.71
C LYS A 114 25.18 -1.22 3.45
N ALA A 115 24.59 -2.34 3.03
CA ALA A 115 23.47 -2.96 3.74
C ALA A 115 23.86 -3.37 5.17
N GLN A 116 25.04 -3.99 5.35
CA GLN A 116 25.60 -4.31 6.66
C GLN A 116 25.74 -3.07 7.55
N GLN A 117 26.27 -1.97 7.02
CA GLN A 117 26.41 -0.71 7.75
C GLN A 117 25.06 -0.13 8.17
N LEU A 118 24.07 -0.13 7.28
CA LEU A 118 22.73 0.37 7.57
C LEU A 118 22.05 -0.42 8.69
N LEU A 119 22.11 -1.76 8.65
CA LEU A 119 21.57 -2.62 9.71
C LEU A 119 22.26 -2.39 11.05
N ASN A 120 23.57 -2.20 11.05
CA ASN A 120 24.32 -1.89 12.26
C ASN A 120 23.86 -0.56 12.87
N LEU A 121 23.68 0.49 12.07
CA LEU A 121 23.15 1.78 12.53
C LEU A 121 21.73 1.66 13.10
N GLN A 122 20.84 0.92 12.43
CA GLN A 122 19.49 0.65 12.94
C GLN A 122 19.52 -0.07 14.29
N SER A 123 20.39 -1.07 14.45
CA SER A 123 20.52 -1.82 15.70
C SER A 123 21.06 -0.96 16.84
N ALA A 124 22.00 -0.04 16.55
CA ALA A 124 22.55 0.88 17.53
C ALA A 124 21.49 1.88 18.04
N GLY A 125 20.66 2.40 17.15
CA GLY A 125 19.56 3.31 17.52
C GLY A 125 18.49 2.68 18.41
N ARG A 126 18.28 1.35 18.34
CA ARG A 126 17.30 0.60 19.16
C ARG A 126 17.79 0.25 20.56
N ARG A 127 19.10 0.37 20.82
CA ARG A 127 19.72 0.01 22.10
C ARG A 127 19.82 1.19 23.08
N ASN A 128 19.49 2.39 22.61
CA ASN A 128 19.45 3.63 23.38
C ASN A 128 18.01 4.00 23.73
#